data_AF-A0A392QMK5-F1
#
_entry.id   AF-A0A392QMK5-F1
#
_cell.length_a   1.000
_cell.length_b   1.000
_cell.length_c   1.000
_cell.angle_alpha   90.00
_cell.angle_beta   90.00
_cell.angle_gamma   90.00
#
_symmetry.space_group_name_H-M   'P 1'
#
loop_
_entity.id
_entity.type
_entity.pdbx_description
1 polymer ?
#
loop_
_entity_poly.entity_id
_entity_poly.type
_entity_poly.pdbx_seq_one_letter_code
_entity_poly.pdbx_strand_id
1 'polypeptide(L)'
;NRQCSSGLQAVADVAAAIKAGFYDIGIGAGLESMTTNPMAWDGSVNPKVKMFEQAQNCLLPMGITSENVAGRFGVSRKEQDEAA
;
A
#
# COMPACT_ATOMS: atom_id res chain seq x y z
N ASN A 1 7.25 -1.08 7.15
CA ASN A 1 6.66 -1.18 5.80
C ASN A 1 5.16 -0.96 5.91
N ARG A 2 4.63 0.06 5.24
CA ARG A 2 3.20 0.38 5.16
C ARG A 2 2.76 0.55 3.69
N GLN A 3 3.12 -0.41 2.84
CA GLN A 3 2.77 -0.44 1.42
C GLN A 3 3.06 0.90 0.73
N CYS A 4 2.15 1.38 -0.14
CA CYS A 4 2.28 2.63 -0.89
C CYS A 4 2.50 3.87 -0.01
N SER A 5 2.19 3.81 1.29
CA SER A 5 2.36 4.94 2.22
C SER A 5 3.67 4.89 3.03
N SER A 6 4.57 3.93 2.76
CA SER A 6 5.78 3.71 3.57
C SER A 6 6.67 4.94 3.71
N GLY A 7 6.85 5.73 2.63
CA GLY A 7 7.64 6.96 2.69
C GLY A 7 7.01 8.02 3.60
N LEU A 8 5.69 8.19 3.55
CA LEU A 8 4.97 9.11 4.43
C LEU A 8 4.96 8.63 5.88
N GLN A 9 4.84 7.30 6.10
CA GLN A 9 4.98 6.72 7.43
C GLN A 9 6.37 7.00 8.02
N ALA A 10 7.44 6.89 7.23
CA ALA A 10 8.79 7.20 7.71
C ALA A 10 8.92 8.66 8.19
N VAL A 11 8.31 9.61 7.47
CA VAL A 11 8.23 11.01 7.92
C VAL A 11 7.41 11.14 9.20
N ALA A 12 6.26 10.47 9.29
CA ALA A 12 5.41 10.48 10.47
C ALA A 12 6.11 9.91 11.71
N ASP A 13 6.87 8.83 11.56
CA ASP A 13 7.63 8.19 12.64
C ASP A 13 8.74 9.12 13.17
N VAL A 14 9.46 9.79 12.27
CA VAL A 14 10.48 10.79 12.64
C VAL A 14 9.86 11.97 13.37
N ALA A 15 8.77 12.52 12.84
CA ALA A 15 8.05 13.61 13.49
C ALA A 15 7.54 13.22 14.89
N ALA A 16 6.99 12.01 15.03
CA ALA A 16 6.49 11.50 16.32
C ALA A 16 7.62 11.33 17.35
N ALA A 17 8.77 10.83 16.94
CA ALA A 17 9.91 10.64 17.84
C ALA A 17 10.57 11.96 18.26
N ILE A 18 10.65 12.96 17.36
CA ILE A 18 11.05 14.33 17.71
C ILE A 18 10.06 14.92 18.72
N LYS A 19 8.75 14.76 18.46
CA LYS A 19 7.70 15.26 19.35
C LYS A 19 7.75 14.61 20.74
N ALA A 20 8.12 13.32 20.81
CA ALA A 20 8.28 12.58 22.06
C ALA A 20 9.58 12.90 22.81
N GLY A 21 10.49 13.69 22.21
CA GLY A 21 11.78 14.05 22.81
C GLY A 21 12.80 12.91 22.77
N PHE A 22 12.65 11.94 21.87
CA PHE A 22 13.62 10.84 21.75
C PHE A 22 14.90 11.27 21.02
N TYR A 23 14.81 12.24 20.11
CA TYR A 23 15.93 12.89 19.43
C TYR A 23 15.49 14.22 18.81
N ASP A 24 16.43 15.10 18.48
CA ASP A 24 16.14 16.44 17.96
C ASP A 24 16.06 16.50 16.42
N ILE A 25 16.80 15.63 15.74
CA ILE A 25 16.91 15.61 14.27
C ILE A 25 16.87 14.15 13.80
N GLY A 26 16.09 13.88 12.76
CA GLY A 26 16.02 12.57 12.09
C GLY A 26 15.70 12.71 10.61
N ILE A 27 15.97 11.67 9.82
CA ILE A 27 15.69 11.61 8.38
C ILE A 27 14.61 10.57 8.13
N GLY A 28 13.48 11.01 7.55
CA GLY A 28 12.45 10.13 6.99
C GLY A 28 12.64 10.02 5.48
N ALA A 29 12.84 8.81 4.97
CA ALA A 29 13.10 8.57 3.54
C ALA A 29 12.28 7.38 3.02
N GLY A 30 12.14 7.31 1.69
CA GLY A 30 11.53 6.19 0.98
C GLY A 30 12.36 5.85 -0.27
N LEU A 31 12.48 4.55 -0.55
CA LEU A 31 13.21 4.01 -1.71
C LEU A 31 12.46 2.78 -2.22
N GLU A 32 12.37 2.65 -3.54
CA GLU A 32 11.78 1.48 -4.21
C GLU A 32 12.56 1.17 -5.50
N SER A 33 12.75 -0.12 -5.81
CA SER A 33 13.33 -0.57 -7.08
C SER A 33 12.58 -1.80 -7.57
N MET A 34 11.46 -1.56 -8.25
CA MET A 34 10.57 -2.61 -8.76
C MET A 34 11.18 -3.41 -9.92
N THR A 35 12.24 -2.90 -10.55
CA THR A 35 12.96 -3.60 -11.62
C THR A 35 13.92 -4.67 -11.08
N THR A 36 14.44 -4.48 -9.86
CA THR A 36 15.40 -5.39 -9.22
C THR A 36 14.75 -6.26 -8.16
N ASN A 37 13.74 -5.74 -7.45
CA ASN A 37 13.00 -6.49 -6.44
C ASN A 37 11.80 -7.19 -7.10
N PRO A 38 11.62 -8.52 -6.90
CA PRO A 38 10.45 -9.21 -7.41
C PRO A 38 9.14 -8.54 -6.97
N MET A 39 8.22 -8.37 -7.94
CA MET A 39 6.85 -7.91 -7.73
C MET A 39 5.97 -8.97 -7.06
N ALA A 40 6.48 -9.58 -6.00
CA ALA A 40 5.84 -10.67 -5.29
C ALA A 40 6.17 -10.57 -3.80
N TRP A 41 5.25 -11.06 -2.98
CA TRP A 41 5.51 -11.27 -1.56
C TRP A 41 6.50 -12.43 -1.38
N ASP A 42 7.48 -12.27 -0.50
CA ASP A 42 8.54 -13.25 -0.22
C ASP A 42 8.09 -14.36 0.74
N GLY A 43 7.04 -14.13 1.53
CA GLY A 43 6.50 -15.07 2.49
C GLY A 43 5.49 -16.07 1.92
N SER A 44 5.21 -17.12 2.69
CA SER A 44 4.15 -18.07 2.36
C SER A 44 2.79 -17.56 2.84
N VAL A 45 1.75 -17.78 2.03
CA VAL A 45 0.37 -17.53 2.43
C VAL A 45 -0.17 -18.76 3.14
N ASN A 46 -0.73 -18.58 4.34
CA ASN A 46 -1.38 -19.67 5.06
C ASN A 46 -2.60 -20.18 4.26
N PRO A 47 -2.72 -21.48 3.94
CA PRO A 47 -3.85 -22.02 3.19
C PRO A 47 -5.22 -21.72 3.83
N LYS A 48 -5.27 -21.55 5.16
CA LYS A 48 -6.48 -21.19 5.91
C LYS A 48 -7.01 -19.79 5.57
N VAL A 49 -6.24 -18.94 4.89
CA VAL A 49 -6.73 -17.66 4.36
C VAL A 49 -7.98 -17.88 3.52
N LYS A 50 -8.10 -19.01 2.80
CA LYS A 50 -9.29 -19.34 2.02
C LYS A 50 -10.57 -19.53 2.84
N MET A 51 -10.47 -19.72 4.15
CA MET A 51 -11.60 -19.90 5.05
C MET A 51 -12.14 -18.58 5.60
N PHE A 52 -11.45 -17.46 5.39
CA PHE A 52 -11.79 -16.16 5.95
C PHE A 52 -11.80 -15.09 4.85
N GLU A 53 -12.99 -14.61 4.49
CA GLU A 53 -13.18 -13.61 3.43
C GLU A 53 -12.31 -12.36 3.66
N GLN A 54 -12.24 -11.85 4.90
CA GLN A 54 -11.43 -10.67 5.22
C GLN A 54 -9.95 -10.87 4.91
N ALA A 55 -9.43 -12.07 5.13
CA ALA A 55 -8.04 -12.39 4.80
C ALA A 55 -7.85 -12.58 3.29
N GLN A 56 -8.83 -13.20 2.60
CA GLN A 56 -8.80 -13.32 1.13
C GLN A 56 -8.80 -11.96 0.44
N ASN A 57 -9.52 -10.97 0.99
CA ASN A 57 -9.57 -9.62 0.44
C ASN A 57 -8.19 -8.95 0.38
N CYS A 58 -7.26 -9.30 1.28
CA CYS A 58 -5.88 -8.83 1.22
C CYS A 58 -5.05 -9.42 0.07
N LEU A 59 -5.53 -10.49 -0.57
CA LEU A 59 -4.89 -11.13 -1.73
C LEU A 59 -5.43 -10.62 -3.07
N LEU A 60 -6.43 -9.73 -3.06
CA LEU A 60 -6.95 -9.15 -4.29
C LEU A 60 -5.87 -8.29 -4.97
N PRO A 61 -5.61 -8.47 -6.28
CA PRO A 61 -4.73 -7.59 -7.02
C PRO A 61 -5.23 -6.15 -6.96
N MET A 62 -4.31 -5.19 -6.83
CA MET A 62 -4.68 -3.77 -6.74
C MET A 62 -5.47 -3.26 -7.97
N GLY A 63 -5.21 -3.80 -9.17
CA GLY A 63 -6.03 -3.46 -10.34
C GLY A 63 -7.49 -3.92 -10.20
N ILE A 64 -7.73 -5.09 -9.61
CA ILE A 64 -9.10 -5.60 -9.38
C ILE A 64 -9.81 -4.77 -8.31
N THR A 65 -9.09 -4.29 -7.28
CA THR A 65 -9.71 -3.38 -6.31
C THR A 65 -10.07 -2.04 -6.94
N SER A 66 -9.28 -1.53 -7.89
CA SER A 66 -9.65 -0.36 -8.71
C SER A 66 -10.89 -0.60 -9.58
N GLU A 67 -10.97 -1.74 -10.28
CA GLU A 67 -12.16 -2.11 -11.07
C GLU A 67 -13.42 -2.27 -10.19
N ASN A 68 -13.26 -2.81 -8.97
CA ASN A 68 -14.35 -2.90 -8.01
C ASN A 68 -14.84 -1.50 -7.59
N VAL A 69 -13.95 -0.53 -7.40
CA VAL A 69 -14.33 0.87 -7.13
C VAL A 69 -15.06 1.46 -8.33
N ALA A 70 -14.50 1.32 -9.54
CA ALA A 70 -15.11 1.84 -10.75
C ALA A 70 -16.52 1.27 -10.98
N GLY A 71 -16.68 -0.05 -10.86
CA GLY A 71 -17.97 -0.72 -11.02
C GLY A 71 -18.99 -0.38 -9.92
N ARG A 72 -18.56 -0.20 -8.66
CA ARG A 72 -19.47 0.14 -7.55
C ARG A 72 -19.98 1.58 -7.61
N PHE A 73 -19.13 2.51 -8.06
CA PHE A 73 -19.46 3.94 -8.08
C PHE A 73 -19.78 4.48 -9.48
N GLY A 74 -19.77 3.62 -10.50
CA GLY A 74 -20.15 4.00 -11.86
C GLY A 74 -19.11 4.90 -12.56
N VAL A 75 -17.82 4.76 -12.24
CA VAL A 75 -16.76 5.56 -12.86
C VAL A 75 -16.47 5.01 -14.25
N SER A 76 -16.91 5.75 -15.27
CA SER A 76 -16.81 5.33 -16.67
C SER A 76 -15.36 5.31 -17.15
N ARG A 77 -15.11 4.49 -18.18
CA ARG A 77 -13.79 4.47 -18.84
C ARG A 77 -13.38 5.86 -19.36
N LYS A 78 -14.35 6.64 -19.85
CA LYS A 78 -14.12 8.00 -20.34
C LYS A 78 -13.59 8.91 -19.22
N GLU A 79 -14.21 8.89 -18.03
CA GLU A 79 -13.75 9.68 -16.87
C GLU A 79 -12.36 9.23 -16.40
N GLN A 80 -12.07 7.92 -16.44
CA GLN A 80 -10.74 7.40 -16.09
C GLN A 80 -9.67 7.90 -17.08
N ASP A 81 -9.94 7.85 -18.39
CA ASP A 81 -9.02 8.34 -19.42
C ASP A 81 -8.84 9.87 -19.37
N GLU A 82 -9.86 10.63 -18.98
CA GLU A 82 -9.78 12.09 -18.83
C GLU A 82 -8.87 12.52 -17.66
N ALA A 83 -8.71 11.68 -16.64
CA ALA A 83 -7.90 11.96 -15.46
C ALA A 83 -6.46 11.42 -15.53
N ALA A 84 -6.19 10.47 -16.43
CA ALA A 84 -4.90 9.80 -16.60
C ALA A 84 -3.83 10.71 -17.22
#